data_AF-A0A4P7HM18-F1
#
_entry.id   AF-A0A4P7HM18-F1
#
_cell.length_a   1.000
_cell.length_b   1.000
_cell.length_c   1.000
_cell.angle_alpha   90.00
_cell.angle_beta   90.00
_cell.angle_gamma   90.00
#
_symmetry.space_group_name_H-M   'P 1'
#
loop_
_entity.id
_entity.type
_entity.pdbx_description
1 polymer ?
#
loop_
_entity_poly.entity_id
_entity_poly.type
_entity_poly.pdbx_seq_one_letter_code
_entity_poly.pdbx_strand_id
1 'polypeptide(L)'
;MIRNAALAALLALAAGMAQAQTDAAPDPEELLALTFYYQQQDEASIRSELQRLQVRYPDWQPPEDLSRLTQNGPSAEIDTIFRQIGAGQFDEARATIDQTLIAFPDWQPPRTCWRCCRRTRGRRCWTRP
;
A
#
# COMPACT_ATOMS: atom_id res chain seq x y z
N MET A 1 6.72 -59.86 13.85
CA MET A 1 7.27 -59.27 12.61
C MET A 1 6.46 -58.02 12.32
N ILE A 2 7.11 -56.86 12.43
CA ILE A 2 6.49 -55.53 12.59
C ILE A 2 5.94 -55.03 11.25
N ARG A 3 4.72 -54.51 11.30
CA ARG A 3 3.88 -54.09 10.17
C ARG A 3 4.33 -52.73 9.62
N ASN A 4 4.26 -52.65 8.30
CA ASN A 4 4.57 -51.55 7.39
C ASN A 4 4.45 -50.14 7.97
N ALA A 5 5.55 -49.41 7.83
CA ALA A 5 5.63 -47.97 7.99
C ALA A 5 4.98 -47.23 6.80
N ALA A 6 4.59 -45.99 7.10
CA ALA A 6 4.37 -44.85 6.23
C ALA A 6 2.92 -44.53 5.81
N LEU A 7 2.67 -43.21 5.81
CA LEU A 7 1.60 -42.44 5.17
C LEU A 7 0.33 -42.30 6.04
N ALA A 8 -0.16 -41.13 6.42
CA ALA A 8 0.16 -39.76 6.03
C ALA A 8 -0.24 -38.82 7.17
N ALA A 9 0.72 -38.07 7.70
CA ALA A 9 0.45 -36.88 8.48
C ALA A 9 0.42 -35.68 7.55
N LEU A 10 -0.38 -34.67 7.92
CA LEU A 10 -0.26 -33.27 7.49
C LEU A 10 -0.95 -32.89 6.16
N LEU A 11 -2.25 -32.64 6.23
CA LEU A 11 -2.92 -31.64 5.39
C LEU A 11 -3.47 -30.53 6.30
N ALA A 12 -2.56 -29.75 6.87
CA ALA A 12 -2.88 -28.49 7.52
C ALA A 12 -1.75 -27.52 7.21
N LEU A 13 -1.75 -26.89 6.03
CA LEU A 13 -0.88 -25.75 5.68
C LEU A 13 -1.29 -25.17 4.32
N ALA A 14 -2.36 -24.36 4.31
CA ALA A 14 -2.56 -23.34 3.28
C ALA A 14 -3.52 -22.23 3.77
N ALA A 15 -3.50 -21.89 5.05
CA ALA A 15 -3.89 -20.54 5.47
C ALA A 15 -2.69 -19.63 5.18
N GLY A 16 -2.56 -19.24 3.91
CA GLY A 16 -1.56 -18.30 3.47
C GLY A 16 -1.78 -16.95 4.15
N MET A 17 -1.08 -16.75 5.27
CA MET A 17 -0.34 -15.53 5.56
C MET A 17 -1.07 -14.23 5.21
N ALA A 18 -2.18 -13.94 5.90
CA ALA A 18 -2.46 -12.55 6.23
C ALA A 18 -1.46 -12.15 7.31
N GLN A 19 -0.25 -11.76 6.91
CA GLN A 19 0.67 -11.07 7.81
C GLN A 19 0.04 -9.70 8.12
N ALA A 20 -0.88 -9.66 9.07
CA ALA A 20 -1.16 -8.45 9.82
C ALA A 20 -0.15 -8.42 10.98
N GLN A 21 1.08 -8.05 10.67
CA GLN A 21 2.08 -7.73 11.67
C GLN A 21 2.57 -6.33 11.35
N THR A 22 2.03 -5.36 12.07
CA THR A 22 2.48 -3.98 12.00
C THR A 22 2.42 -3.38 13.39
N ASP A 23 3.47 -3.65 14.16
CA ASP A 23 3.82 -2.94 15.40
C ASP A 23 4.35 -1.51 15.12
N ALA A 24 4.34 -1.08 13.85
CA ALA A 24 4.77 0.23 13.37
C ALA A 24 3.58 1.02 12.79
N ALA A 25 3.71 2.35 12.71
CA ALA A 25 2.67 3.22 12.15
C ALA A 25 2.29 2.83 10.70
N PRO A 26 1.04 3.09 10.25
CA PRO A 26 0.61 2.81 8.89
C PRO A 26 1.50 3.52 7.87
N ASP A 27 1.94 2.78 6.86
CA ASP A 27 2.64 3.36 5.72
C ASP A 27 1.71 4.32 4.95
N PRO A 28 2.25 5.30 4.20
CA PRO A 28 1.44 6.24 3.43
C PRO A 28 0.41 5.58 2.49
N GLU A 29 0.71 4.41 1.90
CA GLU A 29 -0.23 3.66 1.04
C GLU A 29 -1.49 3.25 1.80
N GLU A 30 -1.37 2.92 3.08
CA GLU A 30 -2.49 2.49 3.94
C GLU A 30 -3.36 3.68 4.38
N LEU A 31 -2.80 4.89 4.38
CA LEU A 31 -3.49 6.14 4.70
C LEU A 31 -4.19 6.77 3.50
N LEU A 32 -3.92 6.33 2.26
CA LEU A 32 -4.45 6.95 1.05
C LEU A 32 -5.98 6.96 1.01
N ALA A 33 -6.62 5.83 1.34
CA ALA A 33 -8.07 5.76 1.35
C ALA A 33 -8.67 6.68 2.42
N LEU A 34 -8.06 6.76 3.61
CA LEU A 34 -8.48 7.70 4.65
C LEU A 34 -8.40 9.16 4.16
N THR A 35 -7.27 9.53 3.55
CA THR A 35 -7.06 10.85 2.94
C THR A 35 -8.09 11.15 1.86
N PHE A 36 -8.39 10.19 0.99
CA PHE A 36 -9.37 10.34 -0.08
C PHE A 36 -10.80 10.55 0.45
N TYR A 37 -11.20 9.80 1.49
CA TYR A 37 -12.51 9.99 2.11
C TYR A 37 -12.60 11.32 2.87
N TYR A 38 -11.52 11.75 3.51
CA TYR A 38 -11.42 13.05 4.16
C TYR A 38 -11.63 14.20 3.17
N GLN A 39 -10.96 14.17 2.01
CA GLN A 39 -11.11 15.19 0.97
C GLN A 39 -12.54 15.28 0.41
N GLN A 40 -13.28 14.17 0.39
CA GLN A 40 -14.67 14.11 -0.06
C GLN A 40 -15.69 14.43 1.04
N GLN A 41 -15.24 14.62 2.28
CA GLN A 41 -16.09 14.74 3.47
C GLN A 41 -17.05 13.55 3.65
N ASP A 42 -16.62 12.34 3.27
CA ASP A 42 -17.40 11.11 3.44
C ASP A 42 -17.17 10.51 4.84
N GLU A 43 -17.88 11.06 5.81
CA GLU A 43 -17.80 10.66 7.22
C GLU A 43 -18.08 9.17 7.49
N ALA A 44 -18.92 8.53 6.67
CA ALA A 44 -19.21 7.11 6.84
C ALA A 44 -17.99 6.27 6.46
N SER A 45 -17.38 6.58 5.32
CA SER A 45 -16.18 5.90 4.83
C SER A 45 -14.96 6.20 5.70
N ILE A 46 -14.80 7.44 6.20
CA ILE A 46 -13.74 7.81 7.16
C ILE A 46 -13.81 6.91 8.40
N ARG A 47 -14.99 6.74 9.01
CA ARG A 47 -15.15 5.88 10.20
C ARG A 47 -14.79 4.42 9.93
N SER A 48 -15.26 3.87 8.81
CA SER A 48 -14.94 2.49 8.43
C SER A 48 -13.44 2.30 8.23
N GLU A 49 -12.78 3.28 7.64
CA GLU A 49 -11.36 3.23 7.35
C GLU A 49 -10.51 3.33 8.61
N LEU A 50 -10.89 4.23 9.53
CA LEU A 50 -10.28 4.32 10.86
C LEU A 50 -10.41 3.00 11.62
N GLN A 51 -11.58 2.34 11.57
CA GLN A 51 -11.75 1.03 12.19
C GLN A 51 -10.83 -0.03 11.58
N ARG A 52 -10.71 -0.07 10.24
CA ARG A 52 -9.81 -1.00 9.55
C ARG A 52 -8.36 -0.76 9.97
N LEU A 53 -7.93 0.50 9.99
CA LEU A 53 -6.59 0.89 10.41
C LEU A 53 -6.35 0.52 11.87
N GLN A 54 -7.27 0.79 12.79
CA GLN A 54 -7.10 0.45 14.20
C GLN A 54 -7.00 -1.07 14.44
N VAL A 55 -7.74 -1.88 13.67
CA VAL A 55 -7.65 -3.35 13.76
C VAL A 55 -6.28 -3.85 13.30
N ARG A 56 -5.69 -3.20 12.29
CA ARG A 56 -4.39 -3.61 11.71
C ARG A 56 -3.19 -3.00 12.45
N TYR A 57 -3.35 -1.80 12.98
CA TYR A 57 -2.33 -0.99 13.64
C TYR A 57 -2.84 -0.58 15.04
N PRO A 58 -2.91 -1.52 15.99
CA PRO A 58 -3.57 -1.29 17.28
C PRO A 58 -2.89 -0.20 18.12
N ASP A 59 -1.58 -0.02 17.98
CA ASP A 59 -0.81 0.99 18.73
C ASP A 59 -0.76 2.36 18.04
N TRP A 60 -1.20 2.43 16.78
CA TRP A 60 -1.26 3.69 16.05
C TRP A 60 -2.48 4.51 16.48
N GLN A 61 -2.26 5.80 16.69
CA GLN A 61 -3.30 6.77 17.04
C GLN A 61 -3.44 7.75 15.88
N PRO A 62 -4.65 7.90 15.29
CA PRO A 62 -4.88 8.90 14.27
C PRO A 62 -4.68 10.31 14.83
N PRO A 63 -4.16 11.27 14.04
CA PRO A 63 -4.07 12.65 14.47
C PRO A 63 -5.49 13.25 14.66
N GLU A 64 -5.66 14.11 15.67
CA GLU A 64 -6.93 14.82 15.90
C GLU A 64 -7.38 15.61 14.67
N ASP A 65 -6.43 16.21 13.97
CA ASP A 65 -6.64 16.90 12.70
C ASP A 65 -6.16 16.01 11.54
N LEU A 66 -7.11 15.37 10.88
CA LEU A 66 -6.85 14.50 9.72
C LEU A 66 -6.29 15.26 8.50
N SER A 67 -6.42 16.59 8.44
CA SER A 67 -5.78 17.39 7.39
C SER A 67 -4.25 17.32 7.45
N ARG A 68 -3.67 16.90 8.57
CA ARG A 68 -2.23 16.69 8.70
C ARG A 68 -1.73 15.47 7.92
N LEU A 69 -2.63 14.56 7.55
CA LEU A 69 -2.28 13.38 6.75
C LEU A 69 -1.88 13.76 5.31
N THR A 70 -2.35 14.90 4.80
CA THR A 70 -2.02 15.40 3.45
C THR A 70 -0.79 16.31 3.40
N GLN A 71 -0.29 16.77 4.55
CA GLN A 71 0.78 17.79 4.61
C GLN A 71 2.19 17.18 4.60
N ASN A 72 2.35 15.94 5.04
CA ASN A 72 3.66 15.33 5.29
C ASN A 72 4.14 14.40 4.17
N GLY A 73 3.51 14.41 3.00
CA GLY A 73 3.88 13.52 1.90
C GLY A 73 3.33 13.96 0.54
N PRO A 74 3.70 13.25 -0.53
CA PRO A 74 3.40 13.64 -1.90
C PRO A 74 1.97 13.27 -2.32
N SER A 75 0.96 13.72 -1.58
CA SER A 75 -0.44 13.35 -1.84
C SER A 75 -0.89 13.77 -3.25
N ALA A 76 -0.50 14.97 -3.70
CA ALA A 76 -0.86 15.48 -5.02
C ALA A 76 -0.18 14.69 -6.16
N GLU A 77 1.08 14.30 -5.98
CA GLU A 77 1.81 13.49 -6.94
C GLU A 77 1.24 12.07 -6.99
N ILE A 78 0.87 11.50 -5.83
CA ILE A 78 0.22 10.19 -5.76
C ILE A 78 -1.11 10.19 -6.52
N ASP A 79 -1.94 11.23 -6.33
CA ASP A 79 -3.19 11.39 -7.08
C ASP A 79 -2.95 11.48 -8.59
N THR A 80 -1.89 12.18 -8.99
CA THR A 80 -1.47 12.29 -10.39
C THR A 80 -1.05 10.94 -10.96
N ILE A 81 -0.25 10.17 -10.21
CA ILE A 81 0.21 8.82 -10.59
C ILE A 81 -0.99 7.89 -10.80
N PHE A 82 -1.97 7.89 -9.88
CA PHE A 82 -3.15 7.03 -10.04
C PHE A 82 -4.01 7.43 -11.24
N ARG A 83 -4.15 8.73 -11.52
CA ARG A 83 -4.85 9.22 -12.71
C ARG A 83 -4.17 8.77 -13.99
N GLN A 84 -2.85 8.90 -14.07
CA GLN A 84 -2.05 8.45 -15.22
C GLN A 84 -2.18 6.94 -15.42
N ILE A 85 -2.08 6.16 -14.35
CA ILE A 85 -2.30 4.69 -14.39
C ILE A 85 -3.71 4.36 -14.89
N GLY A 86 -4.74 5.03 -14.37
CA GLY A 86 -6.13 4.84 -14.79
C GLY A 86 -6.37 5.21 -16.25
N ALA A 87 -5.60 6.15 -16.79
CA ALA A 87 -5.62 6.55 -18.19
C ALA A 87 -4.68 5.74 -19.11
N GLY A 88 -3.94 4.75 -18.57
CA GLY A 88 -2.97 3.96 -19.34
C GLY A 88 -1.65 4.67 -19.68
N GLN A 89 -1.39 5.84 -19.09
CA GLN A 89 -0.21 6.68 -19.25
C GLN A 89 0.93 6.20 -18.34
N PHE A 90 1.45 5.00 -18.63
CA PHE A 90 2.42 4.33 -17.74
C PHE A 90 3.82 4.93 -17.77
N ASP A 91 4.22 5.56 -18.88
CA ASP A 91 5.54 6.19 -18.97
C ASP A 91 5.55 7.51 -18.19
N GLU A 92 4.45 8.26 -18.26
CA GLU A 92 4.20 9.47 -17.47
C GLU A 92 4.11 9.16 -15.98
N ALA A 93 3.39 8.10 -15.59
CA ALA A 93 3.32 7.65 -14.19
C ALA A 93 4.71 7.33 -13.62
N ARG A 94 5.60 6.71 -14.40
CA ARG A 94 6.99 6.45 -13.97
C ARG A 94 7.78 7.74 -13.82
N ALA A 95 7.67 8.66 -14.78
CA ALA A 95 8.36 9.95 -14.71
C ALA A 95 7.91 10.76 -13.47
N THR A 96 6.61 10.74 -13.16
CA THR A 96 6.10 11.37 -11.94
C THR A 96 6.64 10.67 -10.69
N ILE A 97 6.67 9.35 -10.63
CA ILE A 97 7.29 8.60 -9.51
C ILE A 97 8.77 9.01 -9.31
N ASP A 98 9.55 9.07 -10.39
CA ASP A 98 10.97 9.44 -10.31
C ASP A 98 11.16 10.87 -9.79
N GLN A 99 10.31 11.81 -10.24
CA GLN A 99 10.32 13.19 -9.73
C GLN A 99 9.92 13.25 -8.26
N THR A 100 8.91 12.48 -7.85
CA THR A 100 8.47 12.43 -6.46
C THR A 100 9.56 11.84 -5.55
N LEU A 101 10.31 10.82 -5.99
CA LEU A 101 11.45 10.26 -5.25
C LEU A 101 12.58 11.27 -5.06
N ILE A 102 12.77 12.19 -6.01
CA ILE A 102 13.76 13.28 -5.86
C ILE A 102 13.28 14.31 -4.83
N ALA A 103 11.99 14.69 -4.88
CA ALA A 103 11.42 15.69 -3.99
C ALA A 103 11.17 15.16 -2.56
N PHE A 104 10.89 13.87 -2.43
CA PHE A 104 10.57 13.18 -1.19
C PHE A 104 11.44 11.91 -1.08
N PRO A 105 12.72 12.02 -0.71
CA PRO A 105 13.66 10.90 -0.73
C PRO A 105 13.31 9.77 0.25
N ASP A 106 12.59 10.08 1.33
CA ASP A 106 12.12 9.10 2.32
C ASP A 106 10.78 8.44 1.92
N TRP A 107 10.13 8.95 0.87
CA TRP A 107 8.87 8.41 0.38
C TRP A 107 9.11 7.17 -0.48
N GLN A 108 8.31 6.13 -0.22
CA GLN A 108 8.30 4.91 -1.03
C GLN A 108 7.02 4.86 -1.87
N PRO A 109 7.11 4.70 -3.20
CA PRO A 109 5.92 4.59 -4.03
C PRO A 109 5.07 3.37 -3.63
N PRO A 110 3.73 3.52 -3.62
CA PRO A 110 2.80 2.42 -3.33
C PRO A 110 3.09 1.14 -4.15
N ARG A 111 2.99 -0.04 -3.54
CA ARG A 111 3.20 -1.35 -4.21
C ARG A 111 2.30 -1.52 -5.43
N THR A 112 1.11 -0.94 -5.38
CA THR A 112 0.15 -0.96 -6.48
C THR A 112 0.69 -0.23 -7.71
N CYS A 113 1.32 0.94 -7.53
CA CYS A 113 1.98 1.69 -8.60
C CYS A 113 3.12 0.88 -9.24
N TRP A 114 3.95 0.22 -8.42
CA TRP A 114 5.02 -0.68 -8.90
C TRP A 114 4.49 -1.83 -9.76
N ARG A 115 3.40 -2.47 -9.34
CA ARG A 115 2.79 -3.61 -10.06
C ARG A 115 2.18 -3.19 -11.40
N CYS A 116 1.54 -2.02 -11.46
CA CYS A 116 0.97 -1.49 -12.70
C CYS A 116 2.06 -1.16 -13.72
N CYS A 117 3.09 -0.42 -13.32
CA CYS A 117 4.18 -0.02 -14.20
C CYS A 117 4.99 -1.20 -14.74
N ARG A 118 5.17 -2.28 -13.96
CA ARG A 118 5.91 -3.49 -14.43
C ARG A 118 5.21 -4.25 -15.55
N ARG A 119 3.87 -4.15 -15.66
CA ARG A 119 3.07 -4.99 -16.57
C ARG A 119 3.11 -4.51 -18.03
N THR A 120 3.55 -3.28 -18.31
CA THR A 120 3.39 -2.61 -19.62
C THR A 120 4.69 -2.37 -20.42
N ARG A 121 5.63 -3.34 -20.42
CA ARG A 121 6.76 -3.58 -21.37
C ARG A 121 8.19 -3.24 -20.89
N GLY A 122 9.00 -4.29 -20.72
CA GLY A 122 10.07 -4.63 -21.68
C GLY A 122 11.44 -3.92 -21.65
N ARG A 123 11.66 -2.80 -20.94
CA ARG A 123 13.01 -2.21 -20.87
C ARG A 123 13.41 -1.89 -19.43
N ARG A 124 14.45 -2.63 -18.99
CA ARG A 124 15.23 -2.58 -17.74
C ARG A 124 14.44 -2.26 -16.48
N CYS A 125 14.12 -3.35 -15.78
CA CYS A 125 13.72 -3.35 -14.38
C CYS A 125 14.71 -2.55 -13.54
N TRP A 126 14.25 -1.49 -12.88
CA TRP A 126 14.93 -0.99 -11.68
C TRP A 126 14.76 -2.04 -10.59
N THR A 127 15.84 -2.74 -10.26
CA THR A 127 15.93 -3.51 -9.02
C THR A 127 16.28 -2.56 -7.89
N ARG A 128 15.51 -2.63 -6.80
CA ARG A 128 15.82 -2.00 -5.50
C ARG A 128 17.27 -2.38 -5.13
N PRO A 129 18.15 -1.44 -4.72
CA PRO A 129 19.43 -1.83 -4.12
C PRO A 129 19.19 -2.64 -2.84
#